data_AF-A0A1Y3B9W2-F1
#
_entry.id   AF-A0A1Y3B9W2-F1
#
_cell.length_a   1.000
_cell.length_b   1.000
_cell.length_c   1.000
_cell.angle_alpha   90.00
_cell.angle_beta   90.00
_cell.angle_gamma   90.00
#
_symmetry.space_group_name_H-M   'P 1'
#
loop_
_entity.id
_entity.type
_entity.pdbx_description
1 polymer ?
#
loop_
_entity_poly.entity_id
_entity_poly.type
_entity_poly.pdbx_seq_one_letter_code
_entity_poly.pdbx_strand_id
1 'polypeptide(L)'
;LTKQHRRQDGREYLILLDTYNINQGNLTNLREYLLNAILKSKHRNVDQPYGEQFSKDFDLIVDWNCATVARNTLFSMNSVNLNGLIKSKFLGILTRRDREEFVELFLANGFQLHKFLTPSKLSRLFRMIHDEEFFHAVCWETVLSKSPVDRQSKFFIETDLNWLLEFGTGLQNLVKIGKCVRFIDSTLFNVFFADELYLNASDFIEDSLVAERKALTLLTMWAVVQNRYELVEILWKY
;
A
#
# COMPACT_ATOMS: atom_id res chain seq x y z
N LEU A 1 -21.71 24.88 13.78
CA LEU A 1 -20.59 24.20 14.47
C LEU A 1 -19.73 25.23 15.21
N THR A 2 -20.06 25.55 16.46
CA THR A 2 -19.27 26.49 17.28
C THR A 2 -18.21 25.70 18.04
N LYS A 3 -16.99 25.65 17.51
CA LYS A 3 -15.84 25.00 18.15
C LYS A 3 -15.36 25.85 19.32
N GLN A 4 -15.64 25.46 20.56
CA GLN A 4 -14.95 26.02 21.71
C GLN A 4 -13.88 25.05 22.18
N HIS A 5 -12.63 25.40 21.91
CA HIS A 5 -11.46 24.67 22.39
C HIS A 5 -10.98 25.32 23.70
N ARG A 6 -11.08 24.62 24.82
CA ARG A 6 -10.41 25.07 26.05
C ARG A 6 -8.96 24.58 26.01
N ARG A 7 -8.04 25.49 25.74
CA ARG A 7 -6.60 25.22 25.65
C ARG A 7 -5.95 25.42 27.03
N GLN A 8 -5.22 24.42 27.50
CA GLN A 8 -4.22 24.55 28.57
C GLN A 8 -2.92 23.94 28.04
N ASP A 9 -1.82 24.70 28.04
CA ASP A 9 -0.49 24.26 27.57
C ASP A 9 -0.47 23.56 26.20
N GLY A 10 -1.18 24.12 25.22
CA GLY A 10 -1.21 23.57 23.86
C GLY A 10 -1.96 22.24 23.71
N ARG A 11 -2.61 21.75 24.77
CA ARG A 11 -3.43 20.53 24.77
C ARG A 11 -4.92 20.86 24.67
N GLU A 12 -5.66 20.06 23.90
CA GLU A 12 -7.13 20.09 23.81
C GLU A 12 -7.70 18.83 24.49
N TYR A 13 -8.12 18.94 25.75
CA TYR A 13 -8.65 17.80 26.53
C TYR A 13 -10.17 17.64 26.48
N LEU A 14 -10.87 18.66 25.97
CA LEU A 14 -12.32 18.70 25.95
C LEU A 14 -12.79 18.92 24.51
N ILE A 15 -13.55 17.95 23.99
CA ILE A 15 -14.35 18.11 22.78
C ILE A 15 -15.81 18.09 23.19
N LEU A 16 -16.51 19.18 22.92
CA LEU A 16 -17.95 19.29 23.10
C LEU A 16 -18.63 18.91 21.79
N LEU A 17 -19.38 17.81 21.82
CA LEU A 17 -20.27 17.41 20.74
C LEU A 17 -21.67 17.92 21.09
N ASP A 18 -22.15 18.90 20.34
CA ASP A 18 -23.51 19.44 20.51
C ASP A 18 -24.54 18.47 19.94
N THR A 19 -25.28 17.81 20.83
CA THR A 19 -26.33 16.83 20.50
C THR A 19 -27.69 17.47 20.20
N TYR A 20 -27.86 18.80 20.33
CA TYR A 20 -29.13 19.43 19.99
C TYR A 20 -29.32 19.66 18.49
N ASN A 21 -28.22 19.67 17.72
CA ASN A 21 -28.22 19.78 16.26
C ASN A 21 -28.18 18.41 15.54
N ILE A 22 -28.60 17.30 16.17
CA ILE A 22 -28.51 15.93 15.61
C ILE A 22 -29.21 15.78 14.24
N ASN A 23 -30.25 16.58 13.96
CA ASN A 23 -30.94 16.54 12.67
C ASN A 23 -30.19 17.29 11.54
N GLN A 24 -29.13 18.03 11.86
CA GLN A 24 -28.26 18.74 10.88
C GLN A 24 -26.78 18.34 10.99
N GLY A 25 -26.34 17.78 12.12
CA GLY A 25 -24.98 17.36 12.40
C GLY A 25 -24.84 15.86 12.24
N ASN A 26 -24.32 15.45 11.08
CA ASN A 26 -24.08 14.06 10.70
C ASN A 26 -23.19 13.34 11.74
N LEU A 27 -23.79 12.53 12.62
CA LEU A 27 -23.08 11.64 13.54
C LEU A 27 -22.33 10.51 12.82
N THR A 28 -22.48 10.41 11.50
CA THR A 28 -21.70 9.51 10.63
C THR A 28 -20.20 9.68 10.81
N ASN A 29 -19.75 10.88 11.18
CA ASN A 29 -18.32 11.22 11.29
C ASN A 29 -17.77 11.11 12.73
N LEU A 30 -18.50 10.43 13.64
CA LEU A 30 -18.07 10.27 15.03
C LEU A 30 -16.66 9.68 15.16
N ARG A 31 -16.30 8.73 14.29
CA ARG A 31 -14.96 8.13 14.24
C ARG A 31 -13.88 9.18 13.97
N GLU A 32 -14.14 10.09 13.02
CA GLU A 32 -13.23 11.18 12.69
C GLU A 32 -13.06 12.14 13.86
N TYR A 33 -14.15 12.48 14.55
CA TYR A 33 -14.10 13.40 15.69
C TYR A 33 -13.34 12.81 16.87
N LEU A 34 -13.61 11.54 17.21
CA LEU A 34 -12.91 10.83 18.28
C LEU A 34 -11.42 10.65 17.97
N LEU A 35 -11.10 10.24 16.75
CA LEU A 35 -9.71 10.06 16.34
C LEU A 35 -8.95 11.40 16.36
N ASN A 36 -9.55 12.47 15.84
CA ASN A 36 -8.97 13.80 15.95
C ASN A 36 -8.80 14.25 17.41
N ALA A 37 -9.72 13.90 18.30
CA ALA A 37 -9.59 14.16 19.73
C ALA A 37 -8.37 13.47 20.34
N ILE A 38 -8.20 12.20 20.02
CA ILE A 38 -7.09 11.38 20.52
C ILE A 38 -5.76 11.92 19.99
N LEU A 39 -5.69 12.24 18.70
CA LEU A 39 -4.47 12.77 18.08
C LEU A 39 -4.09 14.15 18.65
N LYS A 40 -5.08 14.97 19.03
CA LYS A 40 -4.86 16.30 19.61
C LYS A 40 -4.60 16.29 21.11
N SER A 41 -5.09 15.28 21.84
CA SER A 41 -4.89 15.18 23.28
C SER A 41 -3.51 14.60 23.66
N LYS A 42 -2.87 13.90 22.73
CA LYS A 42 -1.49 13.41 22.90
C LYS A 42 -0.50 14.57 22.99
N HIS A 43 0.32 14.55 24.04
CA HIS A 43 1.47 15.44 24.14
C HIS A 43 2.43 15.16 23.00
N ARG A 44 2.78 16.18 22.22
CA ARG A 44 3.96 16.11 21.36
C ARG A 44 5.17 16.21 22.29
N ASN A 45 5.73 15.07 22.68
CA ASN A 45 6.96 15.09 23.49
C ASN A 45 8.06 15.67 22.61
N VAL A 46 8.65 16.78 23.05
CA VAL A 46 9.76 17.44 22.35
C VAL A 46 10.99 16.51 22.32
N ASP A 47 11.07 15.57 23.26
CA ASP A 47 12.21 14.66 23.48
C ASP A 47 12.10 13.31 22.74
N GLN A 48 10.96 12.99 22.14
CA GLN A 48 10.75 11.72 21.44
C GLN A 48 11.01 11.89 19.93
N PRO A 49 11.74 10.99 19.27
CA PRO A 49 11.96 11.10 17.84
C PRO A 49 10.61 11.16 17.14
N TYR A 50 10.35 12.27 16.46
CA TYR A 50 9.09 12.64 15.83
C TYR A 50 8.47 11.49 15.00
N GLY A 51 9.29 10.60 14.46
CA GLY A 51 8.87 9.42 13.69
C GLY A 51 8.16 8.31 14.47
N GLU A 52 8.48 8.06 15.76
CA GLU A 52 7.87 6.93 16.50
C GLU A 52 6.42 7.22 16.89
N GLN A 53 6.17 8.43 17.40
CA GLN A 53 4.83 8.83 17.81
C GLN A 53 3.91 8.96 16.59
N PHE A 54 4.43 9.48 15.49
CA PHE A 54 3.71 9.57 14.23
C PHE A 54 3.42 8.19 13.61
N SER A 55 4.35 7.24 13.69
CA SER A 55 4.12 5.86 13.26
C SER A 55 2.94 5.23 13.99
N LYS A 56 2.87 5.40 15.32
CA LYS A 56 1.74 4.91 16.15
C LYS A 56 0.43 5.63 15.84
N ASP A 57 0.48 6.92 15.58
CA ASP A 57 -0.69 7.70 15.20
C ASP A 57 -1.22 7.25 13.83
N PHE A 58 -0.34 7.00 12.88
CA PHE A 58 -0.73 6.46 11.58
C PHE A 58 -1.29 5.04 11.69
N ASP A 59 -0.70 4.16 12.52
CA ASP A 59 -1.26 2.84 12.78
C ASP A 59 -2.67 2.94 13.34
N LEU A 60 -2.92 3.85 14.28
CA LEU A 60 -4.24 4.08 14.84
C LEU A 60 -5.23 4.59 13.77
N ILE A 61 -4.81 5.52 12.91
CA ILE A 61 -5.63 6.05 11.82
C ILE A 61 -6.00 4.94 10.84
N VAL A 62 -5.01 4.12 10.47
CA VAL A 62 -5.22 2.95 9.62
C VAL A 62 -6.16 1.99 10.33
N ASP A 63 -5.95 1.60 11.59
CA ASP A 63 -6.83 0.65 12.28
C ASP A 63 -8.29 1.13 12.32
N TRP A 64 -8.52 2.43 12.51
CA TRP A 64 -9.86 3.04 12.61
C TRP A 64 -10.57 3.31 11.28
N ASN A 65 -9.92 3.04 10.15
CA ASN A 65 -10.45 3.27 8.81
C ASN A 65 -10.88 4.71 8.51
N CYS A 66 -10.06 5.67 8.93
CA CYS A 66 -10.37 7.08 8.75
C CYS A 66 -9.39 7.73 7.76
N ALA A 67 -9.53 7.45 6.47
CA ALA A 67 -8.67 8.01 5.42
C ALA A 67 -8.80 9.55 5.33
N THR A 68 -9.96 10.10 5.68
CA THR A 68 -10.18 11.56 5.79
C THR A 68 -9.29 12.23 6.84
N VAL A 69 -9.13 11.59 8.01
CA VAL A 69 -8.22 12.06 9.05
C VAL A 69 -6.78 11.92 8.58
N ALA A 70 -6.44 10.80 7.93
CA ALA A 70 -5.14 10.57 7.32
C ALA A 70 -4.77 11.71 6.35
N ARG A 71 -5.69 12.13 5.49
CA ARG A 71 -5.47 13.23 4.53
C ARG A 71 -5.05 14.53 5.22
N ASN A 72 -5.69 14.88 6.33
CA ASN A 72 -5.42 16.13 7.04
C ASN A 72 -4.13 16.06 7.89
N THR A 73 -3.81 14.89 8.45
CA THR A 73 -2.71 14.72 9.39
C THR A 73 -1.39 14.34 8.71
N LEU A 74 -1.44 13.57 7.62
CA LEU A 74 -0.25 13.06 6.93
C LEU A 74 0.38 14.08 6.00
N PHE A 75 -0.43 14.77 5.19
CA PHE A 75 0.08 15.67 4.16
C PHE A 75 0.38 17.09 4.65
N SER A 76 0.29 17.32 5.96
CA SER A 76 0.77 18.56 6.60
C SER A 76 2.24 18.48 7.06
N MET A 77 2.91 17.34 6.88
CA MET A 77 4.29 17.10 7.31
C MET A 77 5.34 17.19 6.18
N ASN A 78 6.62 17.31 6.57
CA ASN A 78 7.78 17.24 5.67
C ASN A 78 7.77 15.91 4.87
N SER A 79 7.86 16.02 3.54
CA SER A 79 7.59 14.94 2.57
C SER A 79 8.53 13.72 2.66
N VAL A 80 9.78 13.89 3.10
CA VAL A 80 10.79 12.83 3.06
C VAL A 80 10.54 11.72 4.08
N ASN A 81 10.24 12.08 5.34
CA ASN A 81 9.95 11.11 6.40
C ASN A 81 8.61 10.39 6.16
N LEU A 82 7.66 11.10 5.55
CA LEU A 82 6.37 10.56 5.16
C LEU A 82 6.52 9.41 4.15
N ASN A 83 7.32 9.60 3.10
CA ASN A 83 7.51 8.60 2.06
C ASN A 83 8.13 7.30 2.60
N GLY A 84 9.09 7.39 3.52
CA GLY A 84 9.65 6.22 4.17
C GLY A 84 8.61 5.45 4.99
N LEU A 85 7.82 6.16 5.79
CA LEU A 85 6.76 5.56 6.61
C LEU A 85 5.68 4.90 5.75
N ILE A 86 5.15 5.62 4.75
CA ILE A 86 4.13 5.08 3.84
C ILE A 86 4.66 3.82 3.16
N LYS A 87 5.88 3.84 2.60
CA LYS A 87 6.48 2.65 1.94
C LYS A 87 6.55 1.44 2.87
N SER A 88 6.87 1.64 4.15
CA SER A 88 6.97 0.55 5.13
C SER A 88 5.62 -0.06 5.51
N LYS A 89 4.56 0.75 5.50
CA LYS A 89 3.21 0.33 5.94
C LYS A 89 2.25 0.03 4.79
N PHE A 90 2.58 0.45 3.57
CA PHE A 90 1.75 0.28 2.37
C PHE A 90 1.38 -1.18 2.14
N LEU A 91 2.33 -2.12 2.32
CA LEU A 91 2.04 -3.55 2.17
C LEU A 91 0.92 -4.02 3.12
N GLY A 92 0.97 -3.59 4.39
CA GLY A 92 -0.04 -3.98 5.38
C GLY A 92 -1.41 -3.39 5.06
N ILE A 93 -1.45 -2.16 4.58
CA ILE A 93 -2.68 -1.48 4.14
C ILE A 93 -3.27 -2.18 2.93
N LEU A 94 -2.44 -2.44 1.92
CA LEU A 94 -2.82 -3.12 0.69
C LEU A 94 -3.41 -4.51 0.95
N THR A 95 -2.90 -5.25 1.93
CA THR A 95 -3.38 -6.61 2.26
C THR A 95 -4.66 -6.64 3.11
N ARG A 96 -5.03 -5.53 3.75
CA ARG A 96 -6.23 -5.45 4.59
C ARG A 96 -7.46 -5.13 3.73
N ARG A 97 -8.60 -5.74 4.09
CA ARG A 97 -9.90 -5.42 3.49
C ARG A 97 -10.38 -4.03 3.95
N ASP A 98 -11.17 -3.38 3.11
CA ASP A 98 -11.80 -2.08 3.33
C ASP A 98 -10.81 -0.92 3.54
N ARG A 99 -9.62 -1.00 2.94
CA ARG A 99 -8.53 0.01 3.02
C ARG A 99 -8.22 0.70 1.70
N GLU A 100 -9.08 0.50 0.72
CA GLU A 100 -9.02 0.99 -0.64
C GLU A 100 -8.83 2.52 -0.69
N GLU A 101 -9.56 3.27 0.13
CA GLU A 101 -9.44 4.74 0.23
C GLU A 101 -8.02 5.20 0.63
N PHE A 102 -7.29 4.42 1.44
CA PHE A 102 -5.91 4.74 1.79
C PHE A 102 -4.98 4.52 0.60
N VAL A 103 -5.22 3.48 -0.20
CA VAL A 103 -4.47 3.24 -1.43
C VAL A 103 -4.68 4.42 -2.37
N GLU A 104 -5.93 4.80 -2.64
CA GLU A 104 -6.24 5.98 -3.46
C GLU A 104 -5.57 7.24 -2.93
N LEU A 105 -5.64 7.47 -1.62
CA LEU A 105 -5.00 8.61 -0.98
C LEU A 105 -3.48 8.65 -1.23
N PHE A 106 -2.79 7.51 -1.18
CA PHE A 106 -1.35 7.49 -1.46
C PHE A 106 -1.02 7.71 -2.93
N LEU A 107 -1.79 7.10 -3.84
CA LEU A 107 -1.61 7.27 -5.29
C LEU A 107 -1.85 8.72 -5.72
N ALA A 108 -2.93 9.32 -5.23
CA ALA A 108 -3.27 10.72 -5.47
C ALA A 108 -2.16 11.70 -5.02
N ASN A 109 -1.38 11.31 -4.00
CA ASN A 109 -0.29 12.12 -3.46
C ASN A 109 1.09 11.74 -4.03
N GLY A 110 1.14 11.04 -5.17
CA GLY A 110 2.38 10.75 -5.90
C GLY A 110 3.21 9.61 -5.32
N PHE A 111 2.58 8.66 -4.62
CA PHE A 111 3.25 7.43 -4.21
C PHE A 111 3.66 6.60 -5.44
N GLN A 112 4.97 6.41 -5.61
CA GLN A 112 5.52 5.66 -6.74
C GLN A 112 5.44 4.14 -6.46
N LEU A 113 4.53 3.44 -7.15
CA LEU A 113 4.41 1.98 -7.03
C LEU A 113 5.64 1.24 -7.52
N HIS A 114 6.29 1.70 -8.59
CA HIS A 114 7.47 1.00 -9.13
C HIS A 114 8.57 0.87 -8.07
N LYS A 115 8.81 1.93 -7.29
CA LYS A 115 9.76 1.92 -6.16
C LYS A 115 9.30 1.04 -4.99
N PHE A 116 8.01 0.76 -4.90
CA PHE A 116 7.47 -0.13 -3.88
C PHE A 116 7.52 -1.60 -4.31
N LEU A 117 7.16 -1.92 -5.56
CA LEU A 117 6.85 -3.26 -6.02
C LEU A 117 8.09 -4.03 -6.50
N THR A 118 8.73 -4.73 -5.57
CA THR A 118 9.84 -5.66 -5.87
C THR A 118 9.33 -7.07 -6.17
N PRO A 119 10.12 -7.94 -6.84
CA PRO A 119 9.75 -9.35 -7.06
C PRO A 119 9.39 -10.08 -5.75
N SER A 120 10.14 -9.81 -4.69
CA SER A 120 9.92 -10.39 -3.36
C SER A 120 8.60 -9.94 -2.72
N LYS A 121 8.20 -8.67 -2.90
CA LYS A 121 6.91 -8.15 -2.42
C LYS A 121 5.76 -8.68 -3.25
N LEU A 122 5.91 -8.75 -4.57
CA LEU A 122 4.92 -9.33 -5.47
C LEU A 122 4.68 -10.81 -5.12
N SER A 123 5.73 -11.60 -4.96
CA SER A 123 5.60 -13.00 -4.52
C SER A 123 4.91 -13.12 -3.17
N ARG A 124 5.26 -12.24 -2.21
CA ARG A 124 4.63 -12.18 -0.89
C ARG A 124 3.14 -11.83 -0.97
N LEU A 125 2.73 -10.92 -1.86
CA LEU A 125 1.33 -10.56 -2.08
C LEU A 125 0.51 -11.76 -2.56
N PHE A 126 1.03 -12.53 -3.53
CA PHE A 126 0.38 -13.77 -3.99
C PHE A 126 0.35 -14.85 -2.91
N ARG A 127 1.37 -14.92 -2.05
CA ARG A 127 1.38 -15.83 -0.90
C ARG A 127 0.27 -15.53 0.10
N MET A 128 -0.02 -14.24 0.31
CA MET A 128 -1.00 -13.78 1.30
C MET A 128 -2.45 -14.06 0.89
N ILE A 129 -2.70 -14.20 -0.41
CA ILE A 129 -4.03 -14.51 -0.95
C ILE A 129 -4.19 -16.01 -1.25
N HIS A 130 -3.20 -16.84 -0.88
CA HIS A 130 -3.23 -18.28 -1.17
C HIS A 130 -4.48 -18.94 -0.60
N ASP A 131 -4.94 -18.51 0.58
CA ASP A 131 -6.10 -19.09 1.26
C ASP A 131 -7.43 -18.42 0.87
N GLU A 132 -7.40 -17.42 -0.03
CA GLU A 132 -8.63 -16.81 -0.54
C GLU A 132 -9.31 -17.78 -1.52
N GLU A 133 -10.61 -18.05 -1.30
CA GLU A 133 -11.37 -19.10 -1.97
C GLU A 133 -11.25 -19.05 -3.50
N PHE A 134 -11.39 -17.86 -4.09
CA PHE A 134 -11.28 -17.67 -5.53
C PHE A 134 -9.86 -17.98 -6.04
N PHE A 135 -8.83 -17.43 -5.38
CA PHE A 135 -7.46 -17.64 -5.81
C PHE A 135 -7.05 -19.12 -5.67
N HIS A 136 -7.42 -19.76 -4.56
CA HIS A 136 -7.11 -21.17 -4.30
C HIS A 136 -7.81 -22.11 -5.29
N ALA A 137 -9.14 -22.04 -5.39
CA ALA A 137 -9.90 -22.98 -6.22
C ALA A 137 -9.71 -22.73 -7.72
N VAL A 138 -9.73 -21.45 -8.14
CA VAL A 138 -9.70 -21.09 -9.56
C VAL A 138 -8.27 -20.93 -10.05
N CYS A 139 -7.49 -20.03 -9.45
CA CYS A 139 -6.14 -19.76 -9.95
C CYS A 139 -5.18 -20.92 -9.65
N TRP A 140 -5.15 -21.42 -8.42
CA TRP A 140 -4.16 -22.39 -7.97
C TRP A 140 -4.47 -23.83 -8.42
N GLU A 141 -5.66 -24.34 -8.11
CA GLU A 141 -6.01 -25.72 -8.48
C GLU A 141 -6.38 -25.86 -9.96
N THR A 142 -7.17 -24.94 -10.51
CA THR A 142 -7.68 -25.09 -11.88
C THR A 142 -6.69 -24.59 -12.93
N VAL A 143 -6.29 -23.31 -12.87
CA VAL A 143 -5.45 -22.70 -13.92
C VAL A 143 -4.00 -23.18 -13.85
N LEU A 144 -3.43 -23.23 -12.65
CA LEU A 144 -2.05 -23.69 -12.45
C LEU A 144 -1.92 -25.21 -12.32
N SER A 145 -3.04 -25.94 -12.22
CA SER A 145 -3.06 -27.40 -12.05
C SER A 145 -2.19 -27.88 -10.88
N LYS A 146 -2.14 -27.10 -9.79
CA LYS A 146 -1.36 -27.43 -8.59
C LYS A 146 -2.20 -28.24 -7.61
N SER A 147 -1.52 -29.01 -6.77
CA SER A 147 -2.16 -29.66 -5.64
C SER A 147 -2.60 -28.60 -4.60
N PRO A 148 -3.73 -28.78 -3.90
CA PRO A 148 -4.16 -27.89 -2.83
C PRO A 148 -3.14 -27.80 -1.68
N VAL A 149 -2.25 -28.80 -1.54
CA VAL A 149 -1.20 -28.80 -0.52
C VAL A 149 0.15 -28.28 -1.03
N ASP A 150 0.27 -27.99 -2.32
CA ASP A 150 1.50 -27.47 -2.90
C ASP A 150 1.76 -26.06 -2.36
N ARG A 151 3.03 -25.78 -2.06
CA ARG A 151 3.45 -24.44 -1.65
C ARG A 151 3.92 -23.65 -2.87
N GLN A 152 3.74 -22.34 -2.79
CA GLN A 152 4.32 -21.39 -3.74
C GLN A 152 5.81 -21.65 -3.94
N SER A 153 6.20 -21.85 -5.21
CA SER A 153 7.58 -22.15 -5.58
C SER A 153 8.49 -20.91 -5.46
N LYS A 154 9.81 -21.14 -5.36
CA LYS A 154 10.80 -20.04 -5.39
C LYS A 154 10.79 -19.28 -6.72
N PHE A 155 10.37 -19.95 -7.80
CA PHE A 155 10.30 -19.41 -9.16
C PHE A 155 8.87 -19.02 -9.55
N PHE A 156 7.98 -18.84 -8.57
CA PHE A 156 6.56 -18.56 -8.81
C PHE A 156 6.35 -17.37 -9.76
N ILE A 157 7.14 -16.30 -9.63
CA ILE A 157 7.02 -15.13 -10.50
C ILE A 157 7.36 -15.49 -11.95
N GLU A 158 8.38 -16.31 -12.16
CA GLU A 158 8.89 -16.63 -13.51
C GLU A 158 7.99 -17.61 -14.24
N THR A 159 7.48 -18.61 -13.52
CA THR A 159 6.71 -19.72 -14.10
C THR A 159 5.22 -19.52 -13.91
N ASP A 160 4.77 -19.65 -12.67
CA ASP A 160 3.36 -19.82 -12.33
C ASP A 160 2.60 -18.50 -12.56
N LEU A 161 3.16 -17.35 -12.17
CA LEU A 161 2.54 -16.05 -12.35
C LEU A 161 2.47 -15.63 -13.81
N ASN A 162 3.57 -15.77 -14.57
CA ASN A 162 3.54 -15.45 -16.00
C ASN A 162 2.51 -16.33 -16.74
N TRP A 163 2.41 -17.61 -16.38
CA TRP A 163 1.39 -18.50 -16.92
C TRP A 163 -0.03 -18.06 -16.56
N LEU A 164 -0.28 -17.72 -15.29
CA LEU A 164 -1.58 -17.23 -14.83
C LEU A 164 -2.00 -15.95 -15.57
N LEU A 165 -1.07 -15.02 -15.75
CA LEU A 165 -1.30 -13.78 -16.48
C LEU A 165 -1.55 -14.03 -17.97
N GLU A 166 -0.77 -14.91 -18.60
CA GLU A 166 -0.97 -15.32 -19.99
C GLU A 166 -2.34 -15.98 -20.18
N PHE A 167 -2.73 -16.88 -19.27
CA PHE A 167 -4.03 -17.53 -19.31
C PHE A 167 -5.19 -16.53 -19.17
N GLY A 168 -5.08 -15.58 -18.24
CA GLY A 168 -6.15 -14.60 -17.98
C GLY A 168 -6.23 -13.46 -19.01
N THR A 169 -5.12 -13.08 -19.65
CA THR A 169 -5.03 -11.87 -20.48
C THR A 169 -4.63 -12.14 -21.93
N GLY A 170 -4.08 -13.31 -22.24
CA GLY A 170 -3.43 -13.62 -23.51
C GLY A 170 -2.06 -12.95 -23.71
N LEU A 171 -1.56 -12.20 -22.73
CA LEU A 171 -0.29 -11.47 -22.83
C LEU A 171 0.88 -12.30 -22.31
N GLN A 172 1.84 -12.57 -23.19
CA GLN A 172 3.02 -13.35 -22.86
C GLN A 172 4.11 -12.51 -22.20
N ASN A 173 4.80 -13.09 -21.21
CA ASN A 173 6.00 -12.52 -20.57
C ASN A 173 5.80 -11.09 -20.02
N LEU A 174 4.63 -10.82 -19.40
CA LEU A 174 4.33 -9.55 -18.73
C LEU A 174 5.37 -9.21 -17.66
N VAL A 175 5.81 -10.22 -16.88
CA VAL A 175 6.93 -10.09 -15.95
C VAL A 175 8.18 -10.65 -16.60
N LYS A 176 8.88 -9.81 -17.37
CA LYS A 176 10.23 -10.16 -17.82
C LYS A 176 11.19 -10.08 -16.64
N ILE A 177 11.77 -11.21 -16.32
CA ILE A 177 12.91 -11.29 -15.40
C ILE A 177 14.15 -11.24 -16.30
N GLY A 178 14.92 -10.17 -16.18
CA GLY A 178 16.12 -9.97 -16.97
C GLY A 178 17.14 -11.05 -16.65
N LYS A 179 17.59 -11.79 -17.66
CA LYS A 179 18.84 -12.54 -17.57
C LYS A 179 20.00 -11.54 -17.56
N CYS A 180 20.70 -11.42 -16.44
CA CYS A 180 21.97 -10.71 -16.25
C CYS A 180 22.00 -9.21 -16.63
N VAL A 181 22.11 -8.33 -15.64
CA VAL A 181 22.64 -6.97 -15.87
C VAL A 181 24.09 -6.95 -15.39
N ARG A 182 25.04 -6.92 -16.34
CA ARG A 182 26.46 -6.72 -16.03
C ARG A 182 26.69 -5.25 -15.76
N PHE A 183 26.72 -4.85 -14.48
CA PHE A 183 27.40 -3.62 -14.10
C PHE A 183 28.90 -3.92 -13.99
N ILE A 184 29.68 -3.42 -14.93
CA ILE A 184 31.13 -3.42 -14.84
C ILE A 184 31.49 -2.15 -14.06
N ASP A 185 31.57 -2.23 -12.75
CA ASP A 185 32.32 -1.23 -11.99
C ASP A 185 33.76 -1.72 -11.84
N SER A 186 34.71 -0.85 -12.14
CA SER A 186 36.12 -1.17 -12.44
C SER A 186 36.94 -1.77 -11.29
N THR A 187 36.31 -2.05 -10.15
CA THR A 187 37.01 -2.47 -8.92
C THR A 187 36.41 -3.67 -8.19
N LEU A 188 35.23 -4.17 -8.56
CA LEU A 188 34.64 -5.38 -7.94
C LEU A 188 33.89 -6.22 -8.98
N PHE A 189 34.40 -7.42 -9.22
CA PHE A 189 33.84 -8.43 -10.13
C PHE A 189 32.60 -9.10 -9.51
N ASN A 190 31.56 -8.32 -9.17
CA ASN A 190 30.30 -8.85 -8.64
C ASN A 190 29.24 -8.80 -9.74
N VAL A 191 28.95 -9.97 -10.32
CA VAL A 191 27.79 -10.15 -11.21
C VAL A 191 26.53 -10.09 -10.34
N PHE A 192 25.79 -8.98 -10.40
CA PHE A 192 24.48 -8.86 -9.77
C PHE A 192 23.40 -9.27 -10.78
N PHE A 193 22.63 -10.29 -10.43
CA PHE A 193 21.40 -10.62 -11.14
C PHE A 193 20.32 -9.64 -10.66
N ALA A 194 19.92 -8.73 -11.55
CA ALA A 194 18.86 -7.77 -11.27
C ALA A 194 17.72 -7.96 -12.26
N ASP A 195 16.57 -8.38 -11.72
CA ASP A 195 15.33 -8.53 -12.49
C ASP A 195 14.84 -7.17 -12.97
N GLU A 196 14.05 -7.11 -14.04
CA GLU A 196 13.50 -5.84 -14.54
C GLU A 196 12.66 -5.15 -13.47
N LEU A 197 11.90 -5.90 -12.66
CA LEU A 197 11.19 -5.38 -11.49
C LEU A 197 12.12 -4.84 -10.39
N TYR A 198 13.33 -5.39 -10.26
CA TYR A 198 14.32 -4.89 -9.31
C TYR A 198 14.95 -3.58 -9.80
N LEU A 199 15.27 -3.51 -11.10
CA LEU A 199 15.75 -2.29 -11.76
C LEU A 199 14.67 -1.21 -11.71
N ASN A 200 13.42 -1.59 -12.00
CA ASN A 200 12.22 -0.74 -11.90
C ASN A 200 11.89 -0.32 -10.47
N ALA A 201 12.51 -0.90 -9.44
CA ALA A 201 12.39 -0.41 -8.06
C ALA A 201 13.57 0.48 -7.64
N SER A 202 14.64 0.50 -8.43
CA SER A 202 15.88 1.24 -8.16
C SER A 202 15.80 2.69 -8.64
N ASP A 203 16.78 3.49 -8.22
CA ASP A 203 16.91 4.87 -8.71
C ASP A 203 17.60 4.95 -10.09
N PHE A 204 18.03 3.82 -10.66
CA PHE A 204 18.74 3.72 -11.95
C PHE A 204 17.83 3.39 -13.14
N ILE A 205 16.55 3.76 -13.06
CA ILE A 205 15.56 3.50 -14.10
C ILE A 205 15.75 4.41 -15.30
N GLU A 206 15.68 3.84 -16.51
CA GLU A 206 15.69 4.60 -17.76
C GLU A 206 14.35 5.32 -18.01
N ASP A 207 13.21 4.66 -17.76
CA ASP A 207 11.87 5.24 -17.92
C ASP A 207 10.96 4.95 -16.71
N SER A 208 10.83 5.95 -15.84
CA SER A 208 10.02 5.86 -14.62
C SER A 208 8.52 5.71 -14.90
N LEU A 209 8.03 6.24 -16.03
CA LEU A 209 6.61 6.15 -16.38
C LEU A 209 6.24 4.74 -16.86
N VAL A 210 7.11 4.12 -17.65
CA VAL A 210 6.94 2.72 -18.08
C VAL A 210 6.99 1.78 -16.88
N ALA A 211 7.95 2.01 -15.97
CA ALA A 211 8.06 1.24 -14.73
C ALA A 211 6.81 1.38 -13.85
N GLU A 212 6.27 2.59 -13.72
CA GLU A 212 5.04 2.84 -12.93
C GLU A 212 3.82 2.15 -13.53
N ARG A 213 3.59 2.29 -14.85
CA ARG A 213 2.48 1.62 -15.55
C ARG A 213 2.54 0.11 -15.41
N LYS A 214 3.75 -0.46 -15.47
CA LYS A 214 3.96 -1.89 -15.29
C LYS A 214 3.65 -2.32 -13.86
N ALA A 215 4.09 -1.56 -12.86
CA ALA A 215 3.79 -1.84 -11.46
C ALA A 215 2.28 -1.75 -11.16
N LEU A 216 1.60 -0.74 -11.70
CA LEU A 216 0.13 -0.59 -11.64
C LEU A 216 -0.58 -1.77 -12.29
N THR A 217 -0.16 -2.18 -13.49
CA THR A 217 -0.74 -3.33 -14.19
C THR A 217 -0.61 -4.60 -13.35
N LEU A 218 0.57 -4.90 -12.82
CA LEU A 218 0.81 -6.09 -12.01
C LEU A 218 0.01 -6.08 -10.71
N LEU A 219 -0.09 -4.93 -10.05
CA LEU A 219 -0.88 -4.82 -8.83
C LEU A 219 -2.38 -4.92 -9.12
N THR A 220 -2.84 -4.39 -10.24
CA THR A 220 -4.23 -4.52 -10.70
C THR A 220 -4.56 -5.98 -10.94
N MET A 221 -3.69 -6.72 -11.63
CA MET A 221 -3.88 -8.16 -11.84
C MET A 221 -3.94 -8.94 -10.53
N TRP A 222 -3.08 -8.58 -9.55
CA TRP A 222 -3.17 -9.14 -8.20
C TRP A 222 -4.53 -8.84 -7.54
N ALA A 223 -5.05 -7.62 -7.66
CA ALA A 223 -6.36 -7.26 -7.11
C ALA A 223 -7.53 -7.99 -7.81
N VAL A 224 -7.42 -8.22 -9.13
CA VAL A 224 -8.39 -9.00 -9.91
C VAL A 224 -8.46 -10.44 -9.43
N VAL A 225 -7.31 -11.11 -9.26
CA VAL A 225 -7.29 -12.50 -8.79
C VAL A 225 -7.65 -12.64 -7.31
N GLN A 226 -7.73 -11.53 -6.57
CA GLN A 226 -8.29 -11.48 -5.21
C GLN A 226 -9.79 -11.11 -5.21
N ASN A 227 -10.41 -10.87 -6.37
CA ASN A 227 -11.78 -10.39 -6.51
C ASN A 227 -12.06 -9.08 -5.73
N ARG A 228 -11.10 -8.15 -5.71
CA ARG A 228 -11.25 -6.83 -5.05
C ARG A 228 -11.60 -5.73 -6.05
N TYR A 229 -12.88 -5.66 -6.41
CA TYR A 229 -13.38 -4.75 -7.44
C TYR A 229 -13.06 -3.27 -7.14
N GLU A 230 -13.29 -2.80 -5.90
CA GLU A 230 -13.02 -1.41 -5.52
C GLU A 230 -11.53 -1.04 -5.67
N LEU A 231 -10.64 -1.96 -5.28
CA LEU A 231 -9.20 -1.77 -5.42
C LEU A 231 -8.80 -1.72 -6.90
N VAL A 232 -9.38 -2.58 -7.74
CA VAL A 232 -9.16 -2.56 -9.20
C VAL A 232 -9.60 -1.23 -9.79
N GLU A 233 -10.77 -0.71 -9.39
CA GLU A 233 -11.28 0.57 -9.88
C GLU A 233 -10.33 1.73 -9.52
N ILE A 234 -9.79 1.72 -8.30
CA ILE A 234 -8.81 2.71 -7.85
C ILE A 234 -7.52 2.59 -8.66
N LEU A 235 -6.96 1.39 -8.78
CA LEU A 235 -5.69 1.18 -9.48
C LEU A 235 -5.78 1.52 -10.97
N TRP A 236 -6.93 1.29 -11.61
CA TRP A 236 -7.13 1.57 -13.03
C TRP A 236 -7.23 3.07 -13.36
N LYS A 237 -7.49 3.92 -12.37
CA LYS A 237 -7.55 5.38 -12.54
C LYS A 237 -6.18 6.04 -12.71
N TYR A 238 -5.11 5.37 -12.26
CA TYR A 238 -3.73 5.87 -12.24
C TYR A 238 -2.89 5.16 -13.29
#